data_AF-A0A4U3I7J1-F1
#
_entry.id   AF-A0A4U3I7J1-F1
#
_cell.length_a   1.000
_cell.length_b   1.000
_cell.length_c   1.000
_cell.angle_alpha   90.00
_cell.angle_beta   90.00
_cell.angle_gamma   90.00
#
_symmetry.space_group_name_H-M   'P 1'
#
loop_
_entity.id
_entity.type
_entity.pdbx_description
1 polymer ?
#
loop_
_entity_poly.entity_id
_entity_poly.type
_entity_poly.pdbx_seq_one_letter_code
_entity_poly.pdbx_strand_id
1 'polypeptide(L)'
;MPNQTIKTPCVGLCSTVYGDLVCRGCKRFHHEVIQWNGYNEEEKRAVWLRLEQLLVQVMAGKVEVFAPKTLRGQLEQRKIRFVPHQSEYCWAYQLIARGARVINNLEAYGMVLLPEFRDWTLPQLRDAIDREFFILSEAHYQRYIAPGFLKDAFAD
;
A
#
# COMPACT_ATOMS: atom_id res chain seq x y z
N MET A 1 9.86 -13.30 -24.80
CA MET A 1 8.70 -12.73 -24.08
C MET A 1 9.09 -11.34 -23.62
N PRO A 2 8.30 -10.27 -23.85
CA PRO A 2 8.71 -8.95 -23.40
C PRO A 2 8.78 -8.97 -21.87
N ASN A 3 9.99 -8.74 -21.36
CA ASN A 3 10.36 -8.66 -19.96
C ASN A 3 9.53 -7.54 -19.32
N GLN A 4 8.37 -7.90 -18.75
CA GLN A 4 7.44 -6.94 -18.18
C GLN A 4 8.06 -6.38 -16.89
N THR A 5 8.80 -5.29 -17.02
CA THR A 5 9.51 -4.67 -15.90
C THR A 5 8.54 -4.37 -14.76
N ILE A 6 8.73 -5.04 -13.62
CA ILE A 6 7.94 -4.80 -12.42
C ILE A 6 8.19 -3.37 -11.96
N LYS A 7 7.14 -2.54 -12.01
CA LYS A 7 7.23 -1.12 -11.66
C LYS A 7 7.55 -0.98 -10.17
N THR A 8 8.31 0.07 -9.84
CA THR A 8 8.56 0.44 -8.45
C THR A 8 7.24 0.85 -7.77
N PRO A 9 7.00 0.44 -6.51
CA PRO A 9 5.89 0.94 -5.69
C PRO A 9 6.16 2.34 -5.12
N CYS A 10 7.29 2.98 -5.47
CA CYS A 10 7.62 4.33 -5.01
C CYS A 10 6.56 5.36 -5.45
N VAL A 11 6.21 6.26 -4.53
CA VAL A 11 5.24 7.35 -4.74
C VAL A 11 5.90 8.73 -4.91
N GLY A 12 7.23 8.78 -4.98
CA GLY A 12 8.00 10.03 -5.15
C GLY A 12 8.26 10.81 -3.86
N LEU A 13 7.85 10.29 -2.71
CA LEU A 13 8.18 10.82 -1.38
C LEU A 13 8.96 9.76 -0.60
N CYS A 14 10.22 10.05 -0.30
CA CYS A 14 11.09 9.14 0.43
C CYS A 14 11.49 9.75 1.77
N SER A 15 11.19 9.06 2.86
CA SER A 15 11.60 9.48 4.21
C SER A 15 12.84 8.75 4.72
N THR A 16 13.28 7.70 4.02
CA THR A 16 14.46 6.94 4.42
C THR A 16 15.76 7.73 4.25
N VAL A 17 15.75 8.76 3.39
CA VAL A 17 16.85 9.75 3.29
C VAL A 17 17.06 10.56 4.57
N TYR A 18 16.04 10.58 5.44
CA TYR A 18 16.09 11.22 6.76
C TYR A 18 16.27 10.22 7.91
N GLY A 19 16.61 8.96 7.60
CA GLY A 19 16.94 7.93 8.60
C GLY A 19 15.81 6.96 8.95
N ASP A 20 14.62 7.08 8.37
CA ASP A 20 13.57 6.07 8.60
C ASP A 20 13.96 4.71 8.00
N LEU A 21 13.81 3.62 8.77
CA LEU A 21 14.02 2.24 8.31
C LEU A 21 12.91 1.74 7.39
N VAL A 22 11.73 2.34 7.49
CA VAL A 22 10.56 2.10 6.64
C VAL A 22 10.13 3.42 6.02
N CYS A 23 9.92 3.45 4.70
CA CYS A 23 9.53 4.67 4.01
C CYS A 23 8.09 5.06 4.36
N ARG A 24 7.86 6.28 4.85
CA ARG A 24 6.51 6.81 5.11
C ARG A 24 5.67 6.97 3.85
N GLY A 25 6.29 7.09 2.68
CA GLY A 25 5.57 7.18 1.40
C GLY A 25 5.11 5.82 0.89
N CYS A 26 6.05 4.96 0.51
CA CYS A 26 5.74 3.68 -0.14
C CYS A 26 5.75 2.44 0.78
N LYS A 27 6.05 2.62 2.07
CA LYS A 27 6.12 1.57 3.11
C LYS A 27 7.12 0.43 2.85
N ARG A 28 8.00 0.59 1.86
CA ARG A 28 9.18 -0.25 1.66
C ARG A 28 10.19 -0.06 2.78
N PHE A 29 10.95 -1.11 3.03
CA PHE A 29 12.10 -1.07 3.92
C PHE A 29 13.27 -0.36 3.24
N HIS A 30 14.14 0.26 4.02
CA HIS A 30 15.27 1.05 3.53
C HIS A 30 16.16 0.28 2.54
N HIS A 31 16.53 -0.97 2.87
CA HIS A 31 17.36 -1.80 1.99
C HIS A 31 16.64 -2.15 0.68
N GLU A 32 15.34 -2.47 0.72
CA GLU A 32 14.52 -2.66 -0.50
C GLU A 32 14.48 -1.36 -1.32
N VAL A 33 14.57 -0.20 -0.68
CA VAL A 33 14.58 1.08 -1.38
C VAL A 33 15.82 1.27 -2.22
N ILE A 34 16.98 1.05 -1.59
CA ILE A 34 18.29 1.23 -2.21
C ILE A 34 18.56 0.14 -3.25
N GLN A 35 18.26 -1.12 -2.92
CA GLN A 35 18.67 -2.28 -3.70
C GLN A 35 17.68 -2.66 -4.82
N TRP A 36 16.55 -1.93 -4.96
CA TRP A 36 15.47 -2.28 -5.90
C TRP A 36 15.94 -2.61 -7.32
N ASN A 37 16.92 -1.88 -7.85
CA ASN A 37 17.42 -2.10 -9.21
C ASN A 37 18.22 -3.41 -9.34
N GLY A 38 18.84 -3.87 -8.24
CA GLY A 38 19.55 -5.14 -8.16
C GLY A 38 18.65 -6.34 -7.91
N TYR A 39 17.41 -6.14 -7.45
CA TYR A 39 16.49 -7.24 -7.16
C TYR A 39 16.06 -7.97 -8.44
N ASN A 40 16.04 -9.30 -8.37
CA ASN A 40 15.43 -10.16 -9.36
C ASN A 40 13.89 -10.04 -9.33
N GLU A 41 13.19 -10.70 -10.25
CA GLU A 41 11.74 -10.58 -10.31
C GLU A 41 11.01 -11.18 -9.10
N GLU A 42 11.53 -12.27 -8.53
CA GLU A 42 10.92 -12.94 -7.38
C GLU A 42 11.00 -12.06 -6.13
N GLU A 43 12.16 -11.45 -5.88
CA GLU A 43 12.35 -10.48 -4.81
C GLU A 43 11.42 -9.27 -4.97
N LYS A 44 11.33 -8.72 -6.20
CA LYS A 44 10.39 -7.61 -6.49
C LYS A 44 8.94 -8.01 -6.25
N ARG A 45 8.54 -9.23 -6.63
CA ARG A 45 7.19 -9.76 -6.37
C ARG A 45 6.94 -9.97 -4.87
N ALA A 46 7.93 -10.46 -4.13
CA ALA A 46 7.82 -10.63 -2.68
C ALA A 46 7.57 -9.30 -1.95
N VAL A 47 8.29 -8.23 -2.34
CA VAL A 47 8.04 -6.87 -1.81
C VAL A 47 6.62 -6.42 -2.13
N TRP A 48 6.16 -6.56 -3.38
CA TRP A 48 4.80 -6.18 -3.77
C TRP A 48 3.73 -6.95 -3.02
N LEU A 49 3.89 -8.27 -2.89
CA LEU A 49 2.96 -9.14 -2.17
C LEU A 49 2.86 -8.74 -0.69
N ARG A 50 3.99 -8.48 -0.04
CA ARG A 50 4.01 -8.00 1.35
C ARG A 50 3.27 -6.66 1.48
N LEU A 51 3.56 -5.68 0.63
CA LEU A 51 2.89 -4.37 0.68
C LEU A 51 1.38 -4.50 0.47
N GLU A 52 0.96 -5.36 -0.46
CA GLU A 52 -0.45 -5.66 -0.71
C GLU A 52 -1.11 -6.30 0.51
N GLN A 53 -0.53 -7.34 1.10
CA GLN A 53 -1.08 -8.02 2.27
C GLN A 53 -1.30 -7.06 3.45
N LEU A 54 -0.29 -6.23 3.74
CA LEU A 54 -0.36 -5.25 4.83
C LEU A 54 -1.41 -4.16 4.54
N LEU A 55 -1.49 -3.68 3.30
CA LEU A 55 -2.50 -2.70 2.92
C LEU A 55 -3.92 -3.28 2.97
N VAL A 56 -4.11 -4.49 2.46
CA VAL A 56 -5.40 -5.21 2.52
C VAL A 56 -5.85 -5.36 3.96
N GLN A 57 -4.95 -5.75 4.88
CA GLN A 57 -5.26 -5.86 6.30
C GLN A 57 -5.77 -4.53 6.89
N VAL A 58 -5.11 -3.41 6.59
CA VAL A 58 -5.52 -2.09 7.08
C VAL A 58 -6.87 -1.64 6.49
N MET A 59 -7.07 -1.91 5.20
CA MET A 59 -8.25 -1.50 4.45
C MET A 59 -9.50 -2.30 4.83
N ALA A 60 -9.37 -3.63 4.99
CA ALA A 60 -10.46 -4.51 5.37
C ALA A 60 -11.05 -4.15 6.76
N GLY A 61 -10.24 -3.53 7.64
CA GLY A 61 -10.72 -3.02 8.92
C GLY A 61 -11.37 -1.63 8.86
N LYS A 62 -11.59 -1.03 7.68
CA LYS A 62 -12.10 0.35 7.53
C LYS A 62 -13.21 0.50 6.51
N VAL A 63 -13.15 -0.27 5.43
CA VAL A 63 -14.12 -0.19 4.33
C VAL A 63 -14.61 -1.58 3.96
N GLU A 64 -15.84 -1.62 3.45
CA GLU A 64 -16.38 -2.80 2.78
C GLU A 64 -16.50 -2.50 1.28
N VAL A 65 -15.94 -3.37 0.44
CA VAL A 65 -16.08 -3.28 -1.02
C VAL A 65 -17.17 -4.25 -1.48
N PHE A 66 -18.40 -3.76 -1.64
CA PHE A 66 -19.55 -4.58 -2.02
C PHE A 66 -19.74 -4.71 -3.54
N ALA A 67 -19.15 -3.82 -4.35
CA ALA A 67 -19.22 -3.89 -5.81
C ALA A 67 -17.84 -3.66 -6.49
N PRO A 68 -16.92 -4.65 -6.44
CA PRO A 68 -15.57 -4.53 -7.00
C PRO A 68 -15.52 -4.19 -8.50
N LYS A 69 -16.49 -4.66 -9.28
CA LYS A 69 -16.59 -4.36 -10.73
C LYS A 69 -16.85 -2.87 -10.97
N THR A 70 -17.72 -2.26 -10.17
CA THR A 70 -18.01 -0.82 -10.23
C THR A 70 -16.78 -0.01 -9.85
N LEU A 71 -16.11 -0.39 -8.75
CA LEU A 71 -14.86 0.24 -8.31
C LEU A 71 -13.79 0.23 -9.42
N ARG A 72 -13.58 -0.94 -10.04
CA ARG A 72 -12.63 -1.08 -11.14
C ARG A 72 -13.00 -0.19 -12.34
N GLY A 73 -14.28 -0.19 -12.73
CA GLY A 73 -14.76 0.67 -13.83
C GLY A 73 -14.54 2.16 -13.53
N GLN A 74 -14.73 2.60 -12.29
CA GLN A 74 -14.47 3.98 -11.87
C GLN A 74 -12.98 4.34 -11.94
N LEU A 75 -12.08 3.43 -11.55
CA LEU A 75 -10.63 3.63 -11.67
C LEU A 75 -10.22 3.78 -13.14
N GLU A 76 -10.72 2.92 -14.01
CA GLU A 76 -10.46 2.95 -15.45
C GLU A 76 -10.99 4.25 -16.09
N GLN A 77 -12.26 4.60 -15.83
CA GLN A 77 -12.90 5.81 -16.36
C GLN A 77 -12.15 7.09 -15.96
N ARG A 78 -11.66 7.14 -14.71
CA ARG A 78 -10.93 8.30 -14.16
C ARG A 78 -9.43 8.25 -14.43
N LYS A 79 -8.95 7.26 -15.17
CA LYS A 79 -7.53 7.02 -15.48
C LYS A 79 -6.65 6.99 -14.21
N ILE A 80 -7.21 6.50 -13.10
CA ILE A 80 -6.46 6.30 -11.87
C ILE A 80 -5.61 5.06 -12.04
N ARG A 81 -4.31 5.18 -11.80
CA ARG A 81 -3.38 4.06 -11.93
C ARG A 81 -3.64 3.01 -10.84
N PHE A 82 -3.84 1.76 -11.25
CA PHE A 82 -3.96 0.60 -10.38
C PHE A 82 -3.27 -0.62 -10.99
N VAL A 83 -3.12 -1.70 -10.20
CA VAL A 83 -2.59 -2.98 -10.68
C VAL A 83 -3.77 -3.96 -10.79
N PRO A 84 -4.11 -4.45 -12.00
CA PRO A 84 -5.34 -5.23 -12.22
C PRO A 84 -5.45 -6.57 -11.51
N HIS A 85 -4.34 -7.12 -11.01
CA HIS A 85 -4.30 -8.41 -10.33
C HIS A 85 -4.23 -8.28 -8.79
N GLN A 86 -4.17 -7.06 -8.27
CA GLN A 86 -4.23 -6.82 -6.83
C GLN A 86 -5.65 -6.93 -6.30
N SER A 87 -5.77 -7.09 -4.99
CA SER A 87 -7.05 -7.02 -4.28
C SER A 87 -7.79 -5.71 -4.53
N GLU A 88 -9.12 -5.79 -4.53
CA GLU A 88 -10.06 -4.68 -4.54
C GLU A 88 -9.83 -3.68 -3.40
N TYR A 89 -9.24 -4.10 -2.27
CA TYR A 89 -8.86 -3.18 -1.20
C TYR A 89 -7.69 -2.27 -1.59
N CYS A 90 -6.74 -2.77 -2.37
CA CYS A 90 -5.68 -1.95 -2.95
C CYS A 90 -6.27 -0.94 -3.94
N TRP A 91 -7.26 -1.35 -4.72
CA TRP A 91 -8.00 -0.48 -5.66
C TRP A 91 -8.77 0.61 -4.91
N ALA A 92 -9.47 0.25 -3.84
CA ALA A 92 -10.20 1.18 -2.98
C ALA A 92 -9.25 2.22 -2.39
N TYR A 93 -8.09 1.79 -1.90
CA TYR A 93 -7.06 2.70 -1.41
C TYR A 93 -6.56 3.65 -2.50
N GLN A 94 -6.29 3.19 -3.73
CA GLN A 94 -5.88 4.09 -4.83
C GLN A 94 -6.92 5.17 -5.12
N LEU A 95 -8.21 4.80 -5.07
CA LEU A 95 -9.30 5.76 -5.23
C LEU A 95 -9.29 6.80 -4.09
N ILE A 96 -9.24 6.35 -2.84
CA ILE A 96 -9.26 7.22 -1.65
C ILE A 96 -8.02 8.13 -1.63
N ALA A 97 -6.82 7.58 -1.86
CA ALA A 97 -5.56 8.32 -1.82
C ALA A 97 -5.53 9.50 -2.82
N ARG A 98 -6.18 9.34 -3.99
CA ARG A 98 -6.24 10.38 -5.05
C ARG A 98 -7.47 11.26 -4.97
N GLY A 99 -8.60 10.70 -4.53
CA GLY A 99 -9.92 11.32 -4.63
C GLY A 99 -10.53 11.79 -3.31
N ALA A 100 -9.89 11.55 -2.15
CA ALA A 100 -10.48 11.83 -0.84
C ALA A 100 -11.04 13.26 -0.66
N ARG A 101 -10.50 14.27 -1.35
CA ARG A 101 -10.96 15.66 -1.24
C ARG A 101 -12.17 16.01 -2.13
N VAL A 102 -12.48 15.15 -3.11
CA VAL A 102 -13.50 15.43 -4.15
C VAL A 102 -14.62 14.38 -4.18
N ILE A 103 -14.42 13.22 -3.55
CA ILE A 103 -15.42 12.16 -3.46
C ILE A 103 -16.38 12.50 -2.32
N ASN A 104 -17.64 12.74 -2.67
CA ASN A 104 -18.70 13.04 -1.69
C ASN A 104 -19.68 11.87 -1.48
N ASN A 105 -19.64 10.86 -2.36
CA ASN A 105 -20.46 9.66 -2.26
C ASN A 105 -19.59 8.44 -2.57
N LEU A 106 -19.25 7.66 -1.54
CA LEU A 106 -18.38 6.49 -1.67
C LEU A 106 -19.14 5.28 -2.26
N GLU A 107 -20.45 5.16 -1.98
CA GLU A 107 -21.30 4.08 -2.48
C GLU A 107 -21.38 4.06 -4.01
N ALA A 108 -21.32 5.24 -4.65
CA ALA A 108 -21.25 5.36 -6.10
C ALA A 108 -20.01 4.67 -6.72
N TYR A 109 -19.00 4.37 -5.91
CA TYR A 109 -17.79 3.65 -6.30
C TYR A 109 -17.81 2.17 -5.88
N GLY A 110 -18.92 1.68 -5.30
CA GLY A 110 -19.06 0.28 -4.92
C GLY A 110 -18.41 -0.09 -3.59
N MET A 111 -18.26 0.87 -2.68
CA MET A 111 -17.74 0.62 -1.33
C MET A 111 -18.37 1.55 -0.29
N VAL A 112 -18.36 1.12 0.97
CA VAL A 112 -18.83 1.89 2.13
C VAL A 112 -17.79 1.93 3.23
N LEU A 113 -17.89 2.92 4.12
CA LEU A 113 -17.14 2.93 5.37
C LEU A 113 -17.79 1.96 6.36
N LEU A 114 -16.97 1.23 7.12
CA LEU A 114 -17.48 0.42 8.23
C LEU A 114 -18.14 1.31 9.30
N PRO A 115 -19.05 0.76 10.12
CA PRO A 115 -19.84 1.54 11.09
C PRO A 115 -19.01 2.46 11.99
N GLU A 116 -17.83 2.02 12.41
CA GLU A 116 -16.92 2.75 13.29
C GLU A 116 -16.38 4.05 12.65
N PHE A 117 -16.39 4.14 11.32
CA PHE A 117 -15.85 5.26 10.55
C PHE A 117 -16.92 6.04 9.79
N ARG A 118 -18.20 5.79 10.04
CA ARG A 118 -19.32 6.38 9.24
C ARG A 118 -19.31 7.90 9.24
N ASP A 119 -18.92 8.51 10.36
CA ASP A 119 -18.89 9.97 10.51
C ASP A 119 -17.54 10.60 10.10
N TRP A 120 -16.61 9.79 9.58
CA TRP A 120 -15.29 10.28 9.17
C TRP A 120 -15.33 10.85 7.76
N THR A 121 -14.60 11.95 7.56
CA THR A 121 -14.33 12.42 6.20
C THR A 121 -13.29 11.53 5.51
N LEU A 122 -13.37 11.41 4.18
CA LEU A 122 -12.39 10.61 3.43
C LEU A 122 -10.93 11.09 3.59
N PRO A 123 -10.62 12.40 3.74
CA PRO A 123 -9.26 12.83 4.05
C PRO A 123 -8.78 12.31 5.42
N GLN A 124 -9.62 12.36 6.46
CA GLN A 124 -9.27 11.80 7.78
C GLN A 124 -9.04 10.29 7.70
N LEU A 125 -9.91 9.58 6.99
CA LEU A 125 -9.78 8.14 6.78
C LEU A 125 -8.48 7.80 6.03
N ARG A 126 -8.17 8.52 4.95
CA ARG A 126 -6.92 8.35 4.20
C ARG A 126 -5.70 8.52 5.10
N ASP A 127 -5.66 9.59 5.88
CA ASP A 127 -4.52 9.86 6.76
C ASP A 127 -4.38 8.78 7.85
N ALA A 128 -5.48 8.21 8.33
CA ALA A 128 -5.47 7.07 9.24
C ALA A 128 -5.00 5.77 8.57
N ILE A 129 -5.45 5.47 7.34
CA ILE A 129 -4.96 4.34 6.55
C ILE A 129 -3.45 4.46 6.35
N ASP A 130 -2.96 5.62 5.93
CA ASP A 130 -1.54 5.85 5.67
C ASP A 130 -0.68 5.68 6.93
N ARG A 131 -1.19 6.15 8.07
CA ARG A 131 -0.52 6.01 9.37
C ARG A 131 -0.50 4.56 9.82
N GLU A 132 -1.63 3.86 9.76
CA GLU A 132 -1.71 2.48 10.21
C GLU A 132 -0.91 1.54 9.31
N PHE A 133 -0.93 1.75 7.99
CA PHE A 133 -0.10 0.99 7.06
C PHE A 133 1.39 1.21 7.33
N PHE A 134 1.79 2.43 7.72
CA PHE A 134 3.16 2.69 8.17
C PHE A 134 3.50 1.92 9.45
N ILE A 135 2.69 2.05 10.50
CA ILE A 135 2.91 1.37 11.80
C ILE A 135 2.98 -0.14 11.62
N LEU A 136 2.06 -0.71 10.85
CA LEU A 136 2.03 -2.14 10.56
C LEU A 136 3.27 -2.58 9.78
N SER A 137 3.76 -1.77 8.85
CA SER A 137 5.01 -2.05 8.12
C SER A 137 6.25 -1.97 9.03
N GLU A 138 6.30 -1.02 9.96
CA GLU A 138 7.35 -0.95 10.97
C GLU A 138 7.34 -2.19 11.89
N ALA A 139 6.16 -2.56 12.40
CA ALA A 139 6.01 -3.75 13.22
C ALA A 139 6.44 -5.03 12.46
N HIS A 140 6.08 -5.14 11.18
CA HIS A 140 6.51 -6.25 10.33
C HIS A 140 8.04 -6.28 10.15
N TYR A 141 8.66 -5.12 9.88
CA TYR A 141 10.11 -5.01 9.76
C TYR A 141 10.82 -5.46 11.04
N GLN A 142 10.40 -4.94 12.19
CA GLN A 142 11.02 -5.25 13.48
C GLN A 142 10.87 -6.73 13.85
N ARG A 143 9.74 -7.34 13.52
CA ARG A 143 9.44 -8.72 13.89
C ARG A 143 10.11 -9.75 12.98
N TYR A 144 10.16 -9.50 11.69
CA TYR A 144 10.53 -10.54 10.70
C TYR A 144 11.81 -10.25 9.91
N ILE A 145 12.24 -8.99 9.85
CA ILE A 145 13.34 -8.58 8.97
C ILE A 145 14.57 -8.15 9.77
N ALA A 146 14.40 -7.26 10.75
CA ALA A 146 15.49 -6.82 11.62
C ALA A 146 16.27 -7.98 12.30
N PRO A 147 15.60 -9.05 12.80
CA PRO A 147 16.32 -10.19 13.39
C PRO A 147 17.19 -10.96 12.39
N GLY A 148 16.83 -10.94 11.10
CA GLY A 148 17.63 -11.57 10.03
C GLY A 148 18.98 -10.87 9.89
N PHE A 149 18.96 -9.54 9.79
CA PHE A 149 20.20 -8.73 9.70
C PHE A 149 21.10 -8.89 10.93
N LEU A 150 20.53 -9.05 12.13
CA LEU A 150 21.32 -9.31 13.33
C LEU A 150 22.01 -10.67 13.27
N LYS A 151 21.30 -11.72 12.83
CA LYS A 151 21.92 -13.05 12.66
C LYS A 151 23.06 -13.02 11.66
N ASP A 152 22.86 -12.36 10.53
CA ASP A 152 23.89 -12.24 9.49
C ASP A 152 25.11 -11.45 9.99
N ALA A 153 24.91 -10.40 10.78
CA ALA A 153 25.99 -9.58 11.34
C ALA A 153 26.83 -10.28 12.42
N PHE A 154 26.32 -11.35 13.04
CA PHE A 154 27.03 -12.16 14.05
C PHE A 154 27.43 -13.55 13.52
N ALA A 155 27.24 -13.82 12.22
CA ALA A 155 27.59 -15.08 11.58
C ALA A 155 29.02 -15.12 11.00
N ASP A 156 29.80 -14.05 11.22
CA ASP A 156 31.23 -13.92 10.86
C ASP A 156 32.15 -14.14 12.07
#